data_AF-A0A848JRG8-F1
#
_entry.id   AF-A0A848JRG8-F1
#
_cell.length_a   1.000
_cell.length_b   1.000
_cell.length_c   1.000
_cell.angle_alpha   90.00
_cell.angle_beta   90.00
_cell.angle_gamma   90.00
#
_symmetry.space_group_name_H-M   'P 1'
#
loop_
_entity.id
_entity.type
_entity.pdbx_description
1 polymer ?
#
loop_
_entity_poly.entity_id
_entity_poly.type
_entity_poly.pdbx_seq_one_letter_code
_entity_poly.pdbx_strand_id
1 'polypeptide(L)'
;MVRIPEANRIEFLLDLQFPEVRDPKNRLEDGRVQLTKERAVQYRALKAELEGLPETDLQSRYTRAYREWQAKRDAETEAGRSFNLRSARADHAYWSKMPLWTLEEAVALSLDRAPEVVKWSDVKGYVRSSPFAFQFSRRREMVERAAVARDLSFPIRPLDFVQWARAHDIGLPPALDAALPSADPAEDWRAAHAAETEQHNTTRAELERLKAEIERISADKALSQRERSSCLKLIIGMAVKKYRYDPAAARGPAPSNIMNDLHQLGIDIDVDTVRKWLKEAAEELPPEKAE
;
A
#
# COMPACT_ATOMS: atom_id res chain seq x y z
N MET A 1 -19.04 -25.57 33.82
CA MET A 1 -19.12 -24.21 34.42
C MET A 1 -19.70 -24.35 35.82
N VAL A 2 -18.88 -24.23 36.86
CA VAL A 2 -19.41 -24.18 38.22
C VAL A 2 -19.92 -22.76 38.42
N ARG A 3 -21.24 -22.55 38.27
CA ARG A 3 -21.90 -21.36 38.82
C ARG A 3 -21.76 -21.51 40.34
N ILE A 4 -20.80 -20.82 40.95
CA ILE A 4 -20.78 -20.66 42.40
C ILE A 4 -21.94 -19.70 42.69
N PRO A 5 -23.04 -20.16 43.30
CA PRO A 5 -24.16 -19.29 43.63
C PRO A 5 -23.68 -18.22 44.62
N GLU A 6 -24.25 -17.02 44.58
CA GLU A 6 -24.04 -15.95 45.58
C GLU A 6 -24.29 -16.38 47.04
N ALA A 7 -24.85 -17.58 47.23
CA ALA A 7 -25.38 -18.09 48.48
C ALA A 7 -24.35 -18.34 49.60
N ASN A 8 -23.04 -18.29 49.37
CA ASN A 8 -22.06 -18.36 50.48
C ASN A 8 -20.76 -17.61 50.20
N ARG A 9 -20.76 -16.29 50.43
CA ARG A 9 -19.55 -15.44 50.34
C ARG A 9 -18.43 -15.91 51.27
N ILE A 10 -18.80 -16.39 52.45
CA ILE A 10 -17.87 -16.96 53.44
C ILE A 10 -17.22 -18.23 52.88
N GLU A 11 -18.00 -19.18 52.34
CA GLU A 11 -17.43 -20.40 51.76
C GLU A 11 -16.54 -20.11 50.56
N PHE A 12 -16.88 -19.14 49.70
CA PHE A 12 -16.00 -18.75 48.60
C PHE A 12 -14.63 -18.24 49.10
N LEU A 13 -14.62 -17.37 50.12
CA LEU A 13 -13.39 -16.84 50.71
C LEU A 13 -12.58 -17.93 51.41
N LEU A 14 -13.26 -18.86 52.10
CA LEU A 14 -12.62 -20.02 52.73
C LEU A 14 -12.02 -20.98 51.68
N ASP A 15 -12.77 -21.31 50.63
CA ASP A 15 -12.34 -22.17 49.53
C ASP A 15 -11.13 -21.59 48.78
N LEU A 16 -11.06 -20.26 48.66
CA LEU A 16 -9.95 -19.57 48.02
C LEU A 16 -8.65 -19.68 48.84
N GLN A 17 -8.75 -19.58 50.17
CA GLN A 17 -7.62 -19.61 51.10
C GLN A 17 -7.17 -21.04 51.47
N PHE A 18 -8.12 -21.98 51.43
CA PHE A 18 -7.94 -23.39 51.80
C PHE A 18 -8.42 -24.31 50.66
N PRO A 19 -7.73 -24.32 49.50
CA PRO A 19 -8.14 -25.13 48.35
C PRO A 19 -8.16 -26.63 48.64
N GLU A 20 -7.42 -27.09 49.66
CA GLU A 20 -7.37 -28.48 50.13
C GLU A 20 -8.75 -29.00 50.58
N VAL A 21 -9.64 -28.11 51.01
CA VAL A 21 -11.02 -28.41 51.47
C VAL A 21 -11.93 -28.85 50.32
N ARG A 22 -11.61 -28.43 49.10
CA ARG A 22 -12.34 -28.82 47.88
C ARG A 22 -11.92 -30.16 47.32
N ASP A 23 -10.73 -30.65 47.63
CA ASP A 23 -10.26 -31.94 47.09
C ASP A 23 -11.04 -33.09 47.72
N PRO A 24 -11.79 -33.90 46.93
CA PRO A 24 -12.50 -35.06 47.44
C PRO A 24 -11.58 -36.06 48.14
N LYS A 25 -10.30 -36.12 47.76
CA LYS A 25 -9.30 -37.02 48.37
C LYS A 25 -8.96 -36.64 49.80
N ASN A 26 -9.19 -35.37 50.17
CA ASN A 26 -8.97 -34.87 51.52
C ASN A 26 -10.23 -35.00 52.38
N ARG A 27 -11.30 -35.67 51.93
CA ARG A 27 -12.49 -35.91 52.74
C ARG A 27 -12.46 -37.32 53.33
N LEU A 28 -12.68 -37.40 54.64
CA LEU A 28 -12.95 -38.65 55.36
C LEU A 28 -14.33 -39.21 54.95
N GLU A 29 -14.57 -40.49 55.21
CA GLU A 29 -15.86 -41.15 54.95
C GLU A 29 -17.04 -40.49 55.68
N ASP A 30 -16.77 -39.74 56.76
CA ASP A 30 -17.75 -38.95 57.53
C ASP A 30 -18.01 -37.54 56.96
N GLY A 31 -17.38 -37.19 55.84
CA GLY A 31 -17.48 -35.88 55.18
C GLY A 31 -16.59 -34.79 55.78
N ARG A 32 -15.80 -35.07 56.82
CA ARG A 32 -14.85 -34.10 57.39
C ARG A 32 -13.60 -33.98 56.53
N VAL A 33 -13.08 -32.76 56.41
CA VAL A 33 -11.83 -32.52 55.68
C VAL A 33 -10.63 -32.85 56.57
N GLN A 34 -9.71 -33.64 56.03
CA GLN A 34 -8.37 -33.90 56.57
C GLN A 34 -7.51 -32.66 56.37
N LEU A 35 -7.54 -31.74 57.33
CA LEU A 35 -6.59 -30.65 57.44
C LEU A 35 -5.53 -31.01 58.49
N THR A 36 -4.30 -30.53 58.30
CA THR A 36 -3.31 -30.55 59.38
C THR A 36 -3.87 -29.80 60.60
N LYS A 37 -3.45 -30.16 61.81
CA LYS A 37 -3.96 -29.52 63.04
C LYS A 37 -3.86 -27.99 62.97
N GLU A 38 -2.74 -27.47 62.46
CA GLU A 38 -2.50 -26.04 62.26
C GLU A 38 -3.45 -25.42 61.23
N ARG A 39 -3.62 -26.06 60.06
CA ARG A 39 -4.56 -25.58 59.02
C ARG A 39 -6.00 -25.60 59.50
N ALA A 40 -6.41 -26.61 60.27
CA ALA A 40 -7.76 -26.71 60.83
C ALA A 40 -8.06 -25.57 61.81
N VAL A 41 -7.07 -25.17 62.62
CA VAL A 41 -7.18 -24.01 63.52
C VAL A 41 -7.33 -22.72 62.70
N GLN A 42 -6.48 -22.53 61.69
CA GLN A 42 -6.56 -21.35 60.80
C GLN A 42 -7.90 -21.27 60.06
N TYR A 43 -8.42 -22.39 59.56
CA TYR A 43 -9.71 -22.46 58.88
C TYR A 43 -10.85 -22.03 59.80
N ARG A 44 -10.90 -22.56 61.04
CA ARG A 44 -11.92 -22.20 62.03
C ARG A 44 -11.82 -20.73 62.45
N ALA A 45 -10.60 -20.23 62.64
CA ALA A 45 -10.36 -18.84 63.00
C ALA A 45 -10.85 -17.89 61.89
N LEU A 46 -10.49 -18.17 60.63
CA LEU A 46 -10.96 -17.36 59.49
C LEU A 46 -12.47 -17.46 59.31
N LYS A 47 -13.08 -18.64 59.50
CA LYS A 47 -14.53 -18.79 59.43
C LYS A 47 -15.24 -17.93 60.49
N ALA A 48 -14.78 -17.99 61.73
CA ALA A 48 -15.35 -17.17 62.82
C ALA A 48 -15.17 -15.66 62.57
N GLU A 49 -14.01 -15.24 62.04
CA GLU A 49 -13.77 -13.85 61.62
C GLU A 49 -14.76 -13.41 60.54
N LEU A 50 -14.96 -14.25 59.51
CA LEU A 50 -15.88 -13.95 58.41
C LEU A 50 -17.35 -13.93 58.82
N GLU A 51 -17.75 -14.79 59.77
CA GLU A 51 -19.11 -14.81 60.36
C GLU A 51 -19.38 -13.60 61.26
N GLY A 52 -18.34 -13.01 61.87
CA GLY A 52 -18.45 -11.85 62.75
C GLY A 52 -18.33 -10.49 62.05
N LEU A 53 -18.03 -10.46 60.75
CA LEU A 53 -17.90 -9.22 59.97
C LEU A 53 -19.27 -8.61 59.63
N PRO A 54 -19.38 -7.26 59.60
CA PRO A 54 -20.54 -6.60 59.02
C PRO A 54 -20.75 -7.00 57.56
N GLU A 55 -22.01 -7.10 57.14
CA GLU A 55 -22.40 -7.52 55.79
C GLU A 55 -21.75 -6.67 54.68
N THR A 56 -21.59 -5.36 54.91
CA THR A 56 -20.94 -4.43 53.98
C THR A 56 -19.45 -4.73 53.78
N ASP A 57 -18.77 -5.12 54.84
CA ASP A 57 -17.33 -5.41 54.82
C ASP A 57 -17.09 -6.80 54.22
N LEU A 58 -17.96 -7.77 54.56
CA LEU A 58 -17.97 -9.09 53.95
C LEU A 58 -18.20 -8.99 52.43
N GLN A 59 -19.16 -8.16 51.99
CA GLN A 59 -19.41 -7.92 50.57
C GLN A 59 -18.22 -7.28 49.85
N SER A 60 -17.56 -6.31 50.49
CA SER A 60 -16.39 -5.63 49.93
C SER A 60 -15.21 -6.60 49.76
N ARG A 61 -14.95 -7.43 50.78
CA ARG A 61 -13.90 -8.46 50.75
C ARG A 61 -14.20 -9.53 49.72
N TYR A 62 -15.44 -10.00 49.65
CA TYR A 62 -15.91 -10.93 48.63
C TYR A 62 -15.72 -10.37 47.22
N THR A 63 -16.16 -9.14 46.96
CA THR A 63 -16.08 -8.52 45.64
C THR A 63 -14.63 -8.38 45.16
N ARG A 64 -13.72 -7.95 46.03
CA ARG A 64 -12.29 -7.86 45.71
C ARG A 64 -11.69 -9.24 45.40
N ALA A 65 -11.91 -10.22 46.29
CA ALA A 65 -11.40 -11.57 46.10
C ALA A 65 -11.98 -12.24 44.84
N TYR A 66 -13.25 -12.03 44.55
CA TYR A 66 -13.90 -12.55 43.35
C TYR A 66 -13.33 -11.93 42.08
N ARG A 67 -13.10 -10.61 42.06
CA ARG A 67 -12.44 -9.93 40.92
C ARG A 67 -11.03 -10.45 40.69
N GLU A 68 -10.24 -10.62 41.74
CA GLU A 68 -8.88 -11.18 41.65
C GLU A 68 -8.90 -12.63 41.16
N TRP A 69 -9.79 -13.46 41.71
CA TRP A 69 -9.96 -14.85 41.29
C TRP A 69 -10.39 -14.95 39.82
N GLN A 70 -11.37 -14.15 39.42
CA GLN A 70 -11.86 -14.10 38.05
C GLN A 70 -10.76 -13.62 37.10
N ALA A 71 -10.06 -12.54 37.45
CA ALA A 71 -8.94 -12.03 36.66
C ALA A 71 -7.82 -13.07 36.51
N LYS A 72 -7.49 -13.81 37.58
CA LYS A 72 -6.49 -14.89 37.52
C LYS A 72 -6.94 -16.02 36.60
N ARG A 73 -8.21 -16.45 36.71
CA ARG A 73 -8.78 -17.51 35.88
C ARG A 73 -8.86 -17.10 34.40
N ASP A 74 -9.24 -15.86 34.14
CA ASP A 74 -9.29 -15.29 32.79
C ASP A 74 -7.87 -15.18 32.22
N ALA A 75 -6.88 -14.77 33.02
CA ALA A 75 -5.47 -14.74 32.63
C ALA A 75 -4.90 -16.14 32.34
N GLU A 76 -5.24 -17.15 33.14
CA GLU A 76 -4.87 -18.55 32.90
C GLU A 76 -5.51 -19.08 31.60
N THR A 77 -6.79 -18.79 31.39
CA THR A 77 -7.50 -19.16 30.16
C THR A 77 -6.87 -18.48 28.95
N GLU A 78 -6.55 -17.19 29.07
CA GLU A 78 -5.90 -16.41 28.02
C GLU A 78 -4.50 -16.94 27.71
N ALA A 79 -3.69 -17.25 28.73
CA ALA A 79 -2.36 -17.84 28.57
C ALA A 79 -2.39 -19.24 27.92
N GLY A 80 -3.47 -20.00 28.13
CA GLY A 80 -3.68 -21.32 27.54
C GLY A 80 -4.14 -21.30 26.08
N ARG A 81 -4.47 -20.13 25.51
CA ARG A 81 -4.89 -20.04 24.09
C ARG A 81 -3.70 -20.31 23.18
N SER A 82 -3.95 -20.99 22.06
CA SER A 82 -2.92 -21.36 21.07
C SER A 82 -2.04 -20.18 20.63
N PHE A 83 -2.65 -19.02 20.40
CA PHE A 83 -1.95 -17.80 19.99
C PHE A 83 -1.22 -17.06 21.11
N ASN A 84 -1.28 -17.51 22.37
CA ASN A 84 -0.53 -16.95 23.49
C ASN A 84 0.57 -17.90 24.01
N LEU A 85 0.71 -19.08 23.41
CA LEU A 85 1.78 -20.02 23.74
C LEU A 85 3.15 -19.46 23.34
N ARG A 86 4.21 -19.94 24.01
CA ARG A 86 5.59 -19.55 23.68
C ARG A 86 5.98 -19.89 22.23
N SER A 87 5.44 -20.99 21.69
CA SER A 87 5.64 -21.40 20.30
C SER A 87 5.00 -20.43 19.29
N ALA A 88 4.07 -19.58 19.71
CA ALA A 88 3.43 -18.58 18.88
C ALA A 88 4.17 -17.23 18.89
N ARG A 89 5.33 -17.12 19.56
CA ARG A 89 6.15 -15.89 19.56
C ARG A 89 6.94 -15.74 18.27
N ALA A 90 7.05 -14.52 17.80
CA ALA A 90 7.78 -14.19 16.58
C ALA A 90 9.30 -14.31 16.76
N ASP A 91 9.98 -14.76 15.71
CA ASP A 91 11.42 -14.56 15.55
C ASP A 91 11.67 -13.23 14.83
N HIS A 92 11.78 -12.14 15.60
CA HIS A 92 11.98 -10.81 15.03
C HIS A 92 13.29 -10.67 14.25
N ALA A 93 14.31 -11.48 14.53
CA ALA A 93 15.59 -11.44 13.82
C ALA A 93 15.49 -12.08 12.42
N TYR A 94 14.59 -13.05 12.25
CA TYR A 94 14.23 -13.59 10.95
C TYR A 94 13.33 -12.61 10.18
N TRP A 95 12.25 -12.14 10.82
CA TRP A 95 11.24 -11.30 10.16
C TRP A 95 11.72 -9.89 9.82
N SER A 96 12.69 -9.33 10.55
CA SER A 96 13.30 -8.03 10.23
C SER A 96 14.10 -8.05 8.91
N LYS A 97 14.56 -9.22 8.48
CA LYS A 97 15.30 -9.40 7.22
C LYS A 97 14.39 -9.58 6.01
N MET A 98 13.08 -9.75 6.24
CA MET A 98 12.13 -9.89 5.14
C MET A 98 12.03 -8.57 4.37
N PRO A 99 12.05 -8.60 3.03
CA PRO A 99 11.96 -7.37 2.25
C PRO A 99 10.60 -6.68 2.41
N LEU A 100 9.54 -7.47 2.60
CA LEU A 100 8.15 -7.03 2.63
C LEU A 100 7.35 -7.87 3.62
N TRP A 101 6.37 -7.24 4.24
CA TRP A 101 5.33 -7.85 5.07
C TRP A 101 3.96 -7.61 4.45
N THR A 102 3.10 -8.59 4.60
CA THR A 102 1.64 -8.43 4.47
C THR A 102 1.09 -7.65 5.66
N LEU A 103 -0.16 -7.20 5.52
CA LEU A 103 -0.88 -6.53 6.59
C LEU A 103 -0.94 -7.38 7.87
N GLU A 104 -1.29 -8.66 7.73
CA GLU A 104 -1.45 -9.56 8.86
C GLU A 104 -0.12 -9.87 9.54
N GLU A 105 0.96 -10.04 8.76
CA GLU A 105 2.31 -10.20 9.29
C GLU A 105 2.74 -9.00 10.14
N ALA A 106 2.57 -7.79 9.61
CA ALA A 106 2.91 -6.56 10.34
C ALA A 106 2.13 -6.45 11.67
N VAL A 107 0.83 -6.76 11.64
CA VAL A 107 0.00 -6.76 12.85
C VAL A 107 0.46 -7.82 13.85
N ALA A 108 0.68 -9.07 13.41
CA ALA A 108 1.12 -10.16 14.28
C ALA A 108 2.50 -9.85 14.92
N LEU A 109 3.46 -9.38 14.12
CA LEU A 109 4.80 -9.00 14.59
C LEU A 109 4.74 -7.85 15.60
N SER A 110 3.88 -6.85 15.37
CA SER A 110 3.68 -5.73 16.31
C SER A 110 3.12 -6.15 17.68
N LEU A 111 2.58 -7.38 17.79
CA LEU A 111 2.06 -7.96 19.02
C LEU A 111 2.93 -9.11 19.56
N ASP A 112 4.18 -9.21 19.08
CA ASP A 112 5.12 -10.28 19.45
C ASP A 112 4.57 -11.68 19.11
N ARG A 113 3.94 -11.83 17.94
CA ARG A 113 3.38 -13.11 17.46
C ARG A 113 3.90 -13.52 16.09
N ALA A 114 4.19 -14.80 15.96
CA ALA A 114 4.63 -15.42 14.72
C ALA A 114 3.49 -15.44 13.69
N PRO A 115 3.64 -14.77 12.54
CA PRO A 115 2.59 -14.73 11.51
C PRO A 115 2.22 -16.10 10.93
N GLU A 116 3.15 -17.05 10.95
CA GLU A 116 2.92 -18.43 10.49
C GLU A 116 1.93 -19.19 11.38
N VAL A 117 1.90 -18.83 12.67
CA VAL A 117 1.12 -19.54 13.71
C VAL A 117 -0.17 -18.78 14.06
N VAL A 118 -0.12 -17.44 14.04
CA VAL A 118 -1.23 -16.59 14.47
C VAL A 118 -1.78 -15.80 13.29
N LYS A 119 -2.89 -16.28 12.73
CA LYS A 119 -3.61 -15.60 11.64
C LYS A 119 -4.91 -15.01 12.14
N TRP A 120 -5.44 -14.03 11.40
CA TRP A 120 -6.72 -13.41 11.79
C TRP A 120 -7.87 -14.41 11.86
N SER A 121 -7.86 -15.44 11.01
CA SER A 121 -8.86 -16.53 11.01
C SER A 121 -8.99 -17.22 12.38
N ASP A 122 -7.89 -17.34 13.09
CA ASP A 122 -7.78 -18.11 14.34
C ASP A 122 -8.13 -17.26 15.55
N VAL A 123 -8.05 -15.93 15.40
CA VAL A 123 -8.20 -14.94 16.47
C VAL A 123 -9.58 -14.27 16.44
N LYS A 124 -10.19 -14.08 15.26
CA LYS A 124 -11.43 -13.30 15.08
C LYS A 124 -12.62 -13.78 15.93
N GLY A 125 -12.70 -15.09 16.21
CA GLY A 125 -13.76 -15.67 17.05
C GLY A 125 -13.68 -15.25 18.53
N TYR A 126 -12.53 -14.74 18.96
CA TYR A 126 -12.24 -14.42 20.36
C TYR A 126 -12.22 -12.92 20.65
N VAL A 127 -12.54 -12.05 19.70
CA VAL A 127 -12.47 -10.57 19.85
C VAL A 127 -13.23 -10.05 21.08
N ARG A 128 -14.34 -10.71 21.46
CA ARG A 128 -15.15 -10.32 22.62
C ARG A 128 -14.71 -10.98 23.94
N SER A 129 -13.82 -11.96 23.90
CA SER A 129 -13.49 -12.85 25.03
C SER A 129 -12.00 -13.02 25.30
N SER A 130 -11.13 -12.42 24.47
CA SER A 130 -9.67 -12.42 24.61
C SER A 130 -9.17 -10.99 24.47
N PRO A 131 -8.47 -10.45 25.49
CA PRO A 131 -7.80 -9.15 25.39
C PRO A 131 -6.82 -9.09 24.21
N PHE A 132 -6.08 -10.17 23.94
CA PHE A 132 -5.19 -10.25 22.79
C PHE A 132 -5.97 -10.13 21.47
N ALA A 133 -7.06 -10.88 21.31
CA ALA A 133 -7.85 -10.85 20.08
C ALA A 133 -8.46 -9.47 19.80
N PHE A 134 -8.90 -8.80 20.86
CA PHE A 134 -9.36 -7.41 20.78
C PHE A 134 -8.25 -6.47 20.31
N GLN A 135 -7.06 -6.55 20.91
CA GLN A 135 -5.90 -5.74 20.50
C GLN A 135 -5.48 -6.02 19.05
N PHE A 136 -5.45 -7.29 18.63
CA PHE A 136 -5.18 -7.70 17.26
C PHE A 136 -6.16 -7.06 16.29
N SER A 137 -7.47 -7.12 16.60
CA SER A 137 -8.52 -6.50 15.78
C SER A 137 -8.32 -4.99 15.65
N ARG A 138 -8.01 -4.30 16.75
CA ARG A 138 -7.80 -2.83 16.76
C ARG A 138 -6.56 -2.45 15.96
N ARG A 139 -5.46 -3.19 16.12
CA ARG A 139 -4.22 -2.93 15.38
C ARG A 139 -4.41 -3.15 13.89
N ARG A 140 -5.09 -4.23 13.51
CA ARG A 140 -5.47 -4.51 12.13
C ARG A 140 -6.28 -3.37 11.50
N GLU A 141 -7.31 -2.90 12.20
CA GLU A 141 -8.15 -1.77 11.75
C GLU A 141 -7.32 -0.50 11.53
N MET A 142 -6.36 -0.20 12.42
CA MET A 142 -5.46 0.95 12.26
C MET A 142 -4.57 0.83 11.01
N VAL A 143 -3.96 -0.34 10.80
CA VAL A 143 -3.08 -0.59 9.65
C VAL A 143 -3.86 -0.57 8.34
N GLU A 144 -5.07 -1.15 8.32
CA GLU A 144 -5.98 -1.08 7.17
C GLU A 144 -6.36 0.36 6.83
N ARG A 145 -6.64 1.20 7.83
CA ARG A 145 -6.91 2.63 7.59
C ARG A 145 -5.68 3.40 7.11
N ALA A 146 -4.50 3.11 7.66
CA ALA A 146 -3.24 3.70 7.19
C ALA A 146 -2.94 3.33 5.73
N ALA A 147 -3.33 2.13 5.30
CA ALA A 147 -3.29 1.73 3.90
C ALA A 147 -4.15 2.64 3.01
N VAL A 148 -5.40 2.84 3.42
CA VAL A 148 -6.37 3.67 2.68
C VAL A 148 -5.92 5.13 2.64
N ALA A 149 -5.35 5.63 3.74
CA ALA A 149 -4.78 6.97 3.84
C ALA A 149 -3.47 7.15 3.06
N ARG A 150 -2.86 6.06 2.56
CA ARG A 150 -1.55 6.02 1.89
C ARG A 150 -0.36 6.37 2.79
N ASP A 151 -0.53 6.24 4.11
CA ASP A 151 0.57 6.38 5.08
C ASP A 151 1.49 5.15 5.08
N LEU A 152 0.94 3.99 4.72
CA LEU A 152 1.65 2.72 4.52
C LEU A 152 1.41 2.21 3.09
N SER A 153 2.49 1.81 2.42
CA SER A 153 2.43 1.11 1.13
C SER A 153 2.17 -0.38 1.32
N PHE A 154 1.52 -1.03 0.35
CA PHE A 154 1.26 -2.47 0.37
C PHE A 154 1.87 -3.13 -0.85
N PRO A 155 2.70 -4.18 -0.68
CA PRO A 155 3.18 -4.76 0.59
C PRO A 155 4.03 -3.80 1.45
N ILE A 156 4.02 -3.98 2.78
CA ILE A 156 4.63 -3.04 3.73
C ILE A 156 6.11 -3.37 3.91
N ARG A 157 7.01 -2.38 3.82
CA ARG A 157 8.42 -2.61 4.19
C ARG A 157 8.57 -2.56 5.72
N PRO A 158 9.35 -3.46 6.33
CA PRO A 158 9.50 -3.52 7.79
C PRO A 158 9.82 -2.17 8.46
N LEU A 159 10.73 -1.42 7.87
CA LEU A 159 11.16 -0.12 8.39
C LEU A 159 10.04 0.93 8.35
N ASP A 160 9.26 0.97 7.25
CA ASP A 160 8.13 1.90 7.12
C ASP A 160 7.07 1.63 8.19
N PHE A 161 6.81 0.34 8.48
CA PHE A 161 5.87 -0.04 9.53
C PHE A 161 6.33 0.42 10.93
N VAL A 162 7.60 0.17 11.27
CA VAL A 162 8.15 0.57 12.57
C VAL A 162 8.13 2.09 12.75
N GLN A 163 8.50 2.83 11.70
CA GLN A 163 8.44 4.30 11.71
C GLN A 163 7.00 4.80 11.87
N TRP A 164 6.05 4.27 11.10
CA TRP A 164 4.63 4.60 11.21
C TRP A 164 4.08 4.30 12.61
N ALA A 165 4.44 3.15 13.17
CA ALA A 165 4.00 2.74 14.51
C ALA A 165 4.53 3.69 15.60
N ARG A 166 5.80 4.10 15.53
CA ARG A 166 6.38 5.11 16.45
C ARG A 166 5.68 6.47 16.31
N ALA A 167 5.41 6.91 15.08
CA ALA A 167 4.74 8.18 14.82
C ALA A 167 3.30 8.24 15.39
N HIS A 168 2.67 7.08 15.59
CA HIS A 168 1.30 6.95 16.11
C HIS A 168 1.25 6.42 17.56
N ASP A 169 2.38 6.43 18.27
CA ASP A 169 2.50 5.95 19.66
C ASP A 169 2.00 4.50 19.85
N ILE A 170 2.23 3.67 18.83
CA ILE A 170 1.90 2.25 18.86
C ILE A 170 3.07 1.51 19.52
N GLY A 171 2.85 1.01 20.73
CA GLY A 171 3.85 0.19 21.44
C GLY A 171 4.25 -1.05 20.63
N LEU A 172 5.55 -1.17 20.34
CA LEU A 172 6.17 -2.30 19.64
C LEU A 172 6.98 -3.18 20.61
N PRO A 173 7.16 -4.48 20.31
CA PRO A 173 8.04 -5.35 21.08
C PRO A 173 9.49 -4.84 21.02
N PRO A 174 10.23 -4.76 22.14
CA PRO A 174 11.61 -4.27 22.15
C PRO A 174 12.54 -5.04 21.20
N ALA A 175 12.29 -6.34 21.03
CA ALA A 175 13.06 -7.18 20.11
C ALA A 175 12.83 -6.78 18.63
N LEU A 176 11.61 -6.40 18.26
CA LEU A 176 11.31 -5.91 16.91
C LEU A 176 11.92 -4.52 16.69
N ASP A 177 11.76 -3.65 17.67
CA ASP A 177 12.25 -2.26 17.64
C ASP A 177 13.79 -2.21 17.55
N ALA A 178 14.47 -3.10 18.26
CA ALA A 178 15.93 -3.24 18.20
C ALA A 178 16.43 -3.93 16.92
N ALA A 179 15.65 -4.86 16.35
CA ALA A 179 16.01 -5.55 15.12
C ALA A 179 15.89 -4.66 13.88
N LEU A 180 15.07 -3.60 13.97
CA LEU A 180 14.85 -2.60 12.93
C LEU A 180 15.15 -1.21 13.52
N PRO A 181 16.44 -0.91 13.80
CA PRO A 181 16.81 0.43 14.22
C PRO A 181 16.36 1.41 13.14
N SER A 182 15.97 2.62 13.55
CA SER A 182 15.71 3.70 12.60
C SER A 182 17.01 3.96 11.84
N ALA A 183 17.14 3.35 10.67
CA ALA A 183 18.07 3.83 9.68
C ALA A 183 17.52 5.18 9.23
N ASP A 184 18.28 6.23 9.49
CA ASP A 184 18.10 7.56 8.95
C ASP A 184 19.39 7.86 8.17
N PRO A 185 19.40 8.32 6.90
CA PRO A 185 18.39 8.34 5.85
C PRO A 185 18.90 7.52 4.63
N ALA A 186 18.52 6.25 4.50
CA ALA A 186 18.78 5.50 3.27
C ALA A 186 17.73 5.88 2.22
N GLU A 187 17.87 7.09 1.70
CA GLU A 187 16.99 7.78 0.76
C GLU A 187 15.54 7.84 1.27
N ASP A 188 15.04 9.06 1.43
CA ASP A 188 13.62 9.30 1.57
C ASP A 188 12.96 8.87 0.24
N TRP A 189 12.84 7.57 0.01
CA TRP A 189 12.38 6.95 -1.22
C TRP A 189 10.98 7.45 -1.55
N ARG A 190 10.24 7.97 -0.57
CA ARG A 190 8.99 8.70 -0.79
C ARG A 190 9.24 10.03 -1.48
N ALA A 191 10.19 10.83 -0.99
CA ALA A 191 10.64 12.03 -1.67
C ALA A 191 11.27 11.71 -3.03
N ALA A 192 12.07 10.65 -3.14
CA ALA A 192 12.67 10.21 -4.40
C ALA A 192 11.62 9.73 -5.40
N HIS A 193 10.65 8.90 -4.98
CA HIS A 193 9.55 8.43 -5.82
C HIS A 193 8.58 9.57 -6.18
N ALA A 194 8.33 10.51 -5.27
CA ALA A 194 7.53 11.70 -5.56
C ALA A 194 8.23 12.59 -6.60
N ALA A 195 9.53 12.85 -6.42
CA ALA A 195 10.35 13.60 -7.37
C ALA A 195 10.43 12.89 -8.73
N GLU A 196 10.60 11.57 -8.75
CA GLU A 196 10.65 10.78 -9.97
C GLU A 196 9.29 10.74 -10.69
N THR A 197 8.19 10.69 -9.94
CA THR A 197 6.83 10.78 -10.51
C THR A 197 6.59 12.17 -11.12
N GLU A 198 7.04 13.23 -10.44
CA GLU A 198 6.96 14.60 -10.96
C GLU A 198 7.80 14.76 -12.22
N GLN A 199 9.03 14.24 -12.22
CA GLN A 199 9.93 14.25 -13.38
C GLN A 199 9.38 13.43 -14.55
N HIS A 200 8.75 12.29 -14.29
CA HIS A 200 8.09 11.50 -15.33
C HIS A 200 6.89 12.25 -15.93
N ASN A 201 6.10 12.93 -15.09
CA ASN A 201 4.96 13.72 -15.56
C ASN A 201 5.38 14.93 -16.38
N THR A 202 6.44 15.64 -15.97
CA THR A 202 6.99 16.77 -16.74
C THR A 202 7.56 16.30 -18.06
N THR A 203 8.38 15.24 -18.06
CA THR A 203 8.94 14.65 -19.29
C THR A 203 7.82 14.17 -20.23
N ARG A 204 6.77 13.56 -19.70
CA ARG A 204 5.60 13.14 -20.48
C ARG A 204 4.88 14.33 -21.10
N ALA A 205 4.69 15.42 -20.35
CA ALA A 205 4.08 16.65 -20.87
C ALA A 205 4.94 17.30 -21.97
N GLU A 206 6.27 17.30 -21.81
CA GLU A 206 7.20 17.78 -22.84
C GLU A 206 7.17 16.93 -24.10
N LEU A 207 7.12 15.60 -23.95
CA LEU A 207 6.97 14.68 -25.08
C LEU A 207 5.68 14.94 -25.87
N GLU A 208 4.56 15.12 -25.18
CA GLU A 208 3.28 15.42 -25.85
C GLU A 208 3.32 16.80 -26.54
N ARG A 209 3.96 17.80 -25.92
CA ARG A 209 4.17 19.11 -26.55
C ARG A 209 5.03 19.02 -27.82
N LEU A 210 6.15 18.31 -27.76
CA LEU A 210 7.06 18.13 -28.89
C LEU A 210 6.40 17.34 -30.03
N LYS A 211 5.62 16.30 -29.71
CA LYS A 211 4.83 15.57 -30.70
C LYS A 211 3.85 16.49 -31.42
N ALA A 212 3.09 17.29 -30.68
CA ALA A 212 2.14 18.23 -31.28
C ALA A 212 2.83 19.26 -32.19
N GLU A 213 4.02 19.73 -31.81
CA GLU A 213 4.81 20.65 -32.64
C GLU A 213 5.35 20.00 -33.92
N ILE A 214 5.83 18.75 -33.83
CA ILE A 214 6.21 17.95 -35.00
C ILE A 214 5.02 17.75 -35.94
N GLU A 215 3.84 17.39 -35.40
CA GLU A 215 2.64 17.21 -36.19
C GLU A 215 2.25 18.50 -36.93
N ARG A 216 2.27 19.66 -36.24
CA ARG A 216 2.01 20.96 -36.87
C ARG A 216 2.98 21.28 -38.00
N ILE A 217 4.29 21.14 -37.75
CA ILE A 217 5.32 21.40 -38.78
C ILE A 217 5.18 20.42 -39.95
N SER A 218 4.79 19.18 -39.69
CA SER A 218 4.57 18.18 -40.74
C SER A 218 3.35 18.53 -41.61
N ALA A 219 2.28 19.03 -40.99
CA ALA A 219 1.08 19.48 -41.70
C ALA A 219 1.37 20.72 -42.56
N ASP A 220 2.10 21.71 -42.03
CA ASP A 220 2.51 22.91 -42.78
C ASP A 220 3.41 22.55 -43.97
N LYS A 221 4.35 21.62 -43.79
CA LYS A 221 5.18 21.10 -44.89
C LYS A 221 4.35 20.38 -45.95
N ALA A 222 3.35 19.59 -45.54
CA ALA A 222 2.47 18.89 -46.47
C ALA A 222 1.58 19.86 -47.27
N LEU A 223 1.09 20.93 -46.62
CA LEU A 223 0.37 22.02 -47.30
C LEU A 223 1.27 22.71 -48.32
N SER A 224 2.50 23.07 -47.93
CA SER A 224 3.50 23.66 -48.83
C SER A 224 3.82 22.77 -50.03
N GLN A 225 3.89 21.44 -49.85
CA GLN A 225 4.13 20.52 -50.95
C GLN A 225 2.96 20.45 -51.94
N ARG A 226 1.71 20.49 -51.44
CA ARG A 226 0.50 20.53 -52.30
C ARG A 226 0.40 21.85 -53.07
N GLU A 227 0.69 22.97 -52.42
CA GLU A 227 0.72 24.30 -53.04
C GLU A 227 1.80 24.37 -54.11
N ARG A 228 3.01 23.86 -53.82
CA ARG A 228 4.11 23.74 -54.80
C ARG A 228 3.68 22.91 -56.01
N SER A 229 3.12 21.72 -55.81
CA SER A 229 2.62 20.85 -56.89
C SER A 229 1.55 21.55 -57.74
N SER A 230 0.64 22.29 -57.11
CA SER A 230 -0.41 23.05 -57.82
C SER A 230 0.18 24.19 -58.66
N CYS A 231 1.16 24.92 -58.11
CA CYS A 231 1.86 25.98 -58.83
C CYS A 231 2.65 25.43 -60.02
N LEU A 232 3.38 24.32 -59.82
CA LEU A 232 4.10 23.63 -60.89
C LEU A 232 3.14 23.19 -62.01
N LYS A 233 1.98 22.63 -61.69
CA LYS A 233 0.93 22.26 -62.67
C LYS A 233 0.44 23.45 -63.50
N LEU A 234 0.23 24.60 -62.86
CA LEU A 234 -0.15 25.83 -63.57
C LEU A 234 0.97 26.32 -64.50
N ILE A 235 2.20 26.35 -63.99
CA ILE A 235 3.39 26.76 -64.76
C ILE A 235 3.58 25.87 -66.00
N ILE A 236 3.57 24.55 -65.84
CA ILE A 236 3.77 23.63 -66.96
C ILE A 236 2.62 23.69 -67.97
N GLY A 237 1.37 23.80 -67.51
CA GLY A 237 0.21 23.94 -68.39
C GLY A 237 0.29 25.19 -69.26
N MET A 238 0.69 26.34 -68.69
CA MET A 238 0.91 27.58 -69.44
C MET A 238 2.10 27.47 -70.39
N ALA A 239 3.20 26.86 -69.96
CA ALA A 239 4.40 26.67 -70.77
C ALA A 239 4.12 25.82 -72.02
N VAL A 240 3.44 24.68 -71.85
CA VAL A 240 3.06 23.78 -72.96
C VAL A 240 2.08 24.47 -73.90
N LYS A 241 1.03 25.12 -73.37
CA LYS A 241 -0.03 25.70 -74.21
C LYS A 241 0.38 26.97 -74.94
N LYS A 242 0.98 27.94 -74.25
CA LYS A 242 1.34 29.26 -74.81
C LYS A 242 2.69 29.24 -75.52
N TYR A 243 3.71 28.64 -74.89
CA TYR A 243 5.09 28.70 -75.38
C TYR A 243 5.52 27.44 -76.13
N ARG A 244 4.62 26.47 -76.30
CA ARG A 244 4.89 25.18 -76.98
C ARG A 244 6.08 24.45 -76.36
N TYR A 245 6.21 24.54 -75.03
CA TYR A 245 7.23 23.77 -74.33
C TYR A 245 6.98 22.27 -74.49
N ASP A 246 8.03 21.54 -74.87
CA ASP A 246 8.04 20.09 -74.98
C ASP A 246 9.03 19.53 -73.94
N PRO A 247 8.55 18.77 -72.93
CA PRO A 247 9.40 18.16 -71.91
C PRO A 247 10.34 17.07 -72.45
N ALA A 248 10.00 16.42 -73.57
CA ALA A 248 10.80 15.35 -74.16
C ALA A 248 11.93 15.89 -75.06
N ALA A 249 11.83 17.15 -75.50
CA ALA A 249 12.84 17.79 -76.33
C ALA A 249 14.11 18.11 -75.52
N ALA A 250 15.28 17.68 -76.03
CA ALA A 250 16.58 17.96 -75.40
C ALA A 250 16.89 19.47 -75.27
N ARG A 251 16.42 20.28 -76.23
CA ARG A 251 16.49 21.75 -76.23
C ARG A 251 15.28 22.33 -76.96
N GLY A 252 14.74 23.44 -76.44
CA GLY A 252 13.64 24.18 -77.06
C GLY A 252 13.72 25.68 -76.76
N PRO A 253 13.04 26.53 -77.54
CA PRO A 253 13.10 27.99 -77.38
C PRO A 253 12.25 28.49 -76.21
N ALA A 254 11.33 27.67 -75.67
CA ALA A 254 10.36 28.07 -74.66
C ALA A 254 10.99 28.68 -73.38
N PRO A 255 12.07 28.15 -72.78
CA PRO A 255 12.69 28.77 -71.60
C PRO A 255 13.19 30.20 -71.86
N SER A 256 13.81 30.45 -73.02
CA SER A 256 14.29 31.80 -73.39
C SER A 256 13.14 32.74 -73.71
N ASN A 257 12.07 32.25 -74.35
CA ASN A 257 10.87 33.06 -74.63
C ASN A 257 10.15 33.46 -73.34
N ILE A 258 9.99 32.53 -72.39
CA ILE A 258 9.39 32.80 -71.08
C ILE A 258 10.24 33.83 -70.32
N MET A 259 11.56 33.66 -70.29
CA MET A 259 12.49 34.62 -69.69
C MET A 259 12.31 36.03 -70.27
N ASN A 260 12.27 36.15 -71.60
CA ASN A 260 12.08 37.43 -72.28
C ASN A 260 10.72 38.08 -71.95
N ASP A 261 9.63 37.30 -71.94
CA ASP A 261 8.29 37.80 -71.56
C ASP A 261 8.29 38.29 -70.10
N LEU A 262 8.96 37.58 -69.19
CA LEU A 262 9.10 38.00 -67.78
C LEU A 262 9.94 39.28 -67.64
N HIS A 263 11.03 39.40 -68.39
CA HIS A 263 11.86 40.62 -68.42
C HIS A 263 11.06 41.84 -68.92
N GLN A 264 10.19 41.68 -69.91
CA GLN A 264 9.32 42.75 -70.38
C GLN A 264 8.34 43.24 -69.30
N LEU A 265 8.00 42.37 -68.34
CA LEU A 265 7.17 42.69 -67.18
C LEU A 265 8.00 43.21 -65.98
N GLY A 266 9.31 43.41 -66.15
CA GLY A 266 10.22 43.85 -65.09
C GLY A 266 10.63 42.75 -64.11
N ILE A 267 10.41 41.47 -64.44
CA ILE A 267 10.80 40.32 -63.63
C ILE A 267 12.09 39.76 -64.21
N ASP A 268 13.22 40.05 -63.55
CA ASP A 268 14.54 39.55 -63.92
C ASP A 268 14.71 38.11 -63.42
N ILE A 269 14.90 37.16 -64.33
CA ILE A 269 15.11 35.74 -64.00
C ILE A 269 16.02 35.11 -65.04
N ASP A 270 16.98 34.30 -64.59
CA ASP A 270 17.90 33.65 -65.51
C ASP A 270 17.24 32.46 -66.26
N VAL A 271 17.66 32.22 -67.50
CA VAL A 271 17.13 31.16 -68.35
C VAL A 271 17.33 29.76 -67.77
N ASP A 272 18.43 29.51 -67.03
CA ASP A 272 18.69 28.23 -66.40
C ASP A 272 17.77 28.02 -65.20
N THR A 273 17.37 29.10 -64.51
CA THR A 273 16.35 29.06 -63.46
C THR A 273 14.98 28.70 -64.05
N VAL A 274 14.60 29.30 -65.17
CA VAL A 274 13.36 28.93 -65.89
C VAL A 274 13.41 27.46 -66.33
N ARG A 275 14.53 27.00 -66.89
CA ARG A 275 14.70 25.61 -67.33
C ARG A 275 14.61 24.63 -66.16
N LYS A 276 15.18 24.97 -64.99
CA LYS A 276 15.10 24.17 -63.77
C LYS A 276 13.64 23.97 -63.34
N TRP A 277 12.87 25.06 -63.24
CA TRP A 277 11.47 24.98 -62.80
C TRP A 277 10.57 24.29 -63.82
N LEU A 278 10.81 24.45 -65.13
CA LEU A 278 10.07 23.73 -66.15
C LEU A 278 10.33 22.22 -66.11
N LYS A 279 11.59 21.80 -65.85
CA LYS A 279 11.93 20.38 -65.67
C LYS A 279 11.23 19.80 -64.45
N GLU A 280 11.29 20.50 -63.32
CA GLU A 280 10.59 20.07 -62.09
C GLU A 280 9.08 20.02 -62.30
N ALA A 281 8.51 20.99 -63.01
CA ALA A 281 7.08 21.03 -63.31
C ALA A 281 6.63 19.98 -64.33
N ALA A 282 7.52 19.50 -65.20
CA ALA A 282 7.22 18.43 -66.15
C ALA A 282 6.94 17.09 -65.46
N GLU A 283 7.46 16.87 -64.25
CA GLU A 283 7.17 15.67 -63.44
C GLU A 283 5.69 15.57 -63.02
N GLU A 284 4.97 16.70 -63.05
CA GLU A 284 3.53 16.78 -62.71
C GLU A 284 2.60 16.56 -63.90
N LEU A 285 3.15 16.36 -65.12
CA LEU A 285 2.34 16.01 -66.28
C LEU A 285 1.84 14.57 -66.16
N PRO A 286 0.58 14.28 -66.55
CA PRO A 286 0.12 12.91 -66.63
C PRO A 286 1.01 12.14 -67.62
N PRO A 287 1.35 10.87 -67.34
CA PRO A 287 2.02 10.03 -68.33
C PRO A 287 1.17 10.02 -69.59
N GLU A 288 1.80 10.22 -70.76
CA GLU A 288 1.11 10.25 -72.06
C GLU A 288 0.08 9.13 -72.09
N LYS A 289 -1.20 9.49 -72.16
CA LYS A 289 -2.24 8.53 -72.49
C LYS A 289 -1.87 8.04 -73.89
N ALA A 290 -1.37 6.81 -73.96
CA ALA A 290 -1.22 6.08 -75.19
C ALA A 290 -2.62 5.89 -75.78
N GLU A 291 -3.02 6.83 -76.65
CA GLU A 291 -4.07 6.67 -77.66
C GLU A 291 -3.45 6.81 -79.04
#